data_AF-A0A958DEX9-F1
#
_entry.id   AF-A0A958DEX9-F1
#
_cell.length_a   1.000
_cell.length_b   1.000
_cell.length_c   1.000
_cell.angle_alpha   90.00
_cell.angle_beta   90.00
_cell.angle_gamma   90.00
#
_symmetry.space_group_name_H-M   'P 1'
#
loop_
_entity.id
_entity.type
_entity.pdbx_description
1 polymer ?
#
loop_
_entity_poly.entity_id
_entity_poly.type
_entity_poly.pdbx_seq_one_letter_code
_entity_poly.pdbx_strand_id
1 'polypeptide(L)'
;DQPPHAPLRLEAETADNRVVLSWDDPAATGRYRVYRAQVTNIRDQVMSNSFMTRMMRIMKTLLFFMPDLYVPPVPDELWVPGDYEEIAETDQWFWIDSSVSPGARYQYLVRAVNDKRSLSPDSNIVSAPYLSPPVTFDSLLKQATTLPAAPKRMTTDSVGEAKRKIDDSDTPGALAQLEDLAGELADYSPDQPGWPLVDDVRVLIAKLQRRVMLHQSGVLSQEIL
;
A
#
# COMPACT_ATOMS: atom_id res chain seq x y z
N ASP A 1 27.38 14.38 -3.92
CA ASP A 1 26.67 13.32 -3.19
C ASP A 1 25.23 13.30 -3.65
N GLN A 2 24.73 12.13 -4.04
CA GLN A 2 23.36 11.95 -4.51
C GLN A 2 22.47 11.47 -3.35
N PRO A 3 21.27 12.02 -3.17
CA PRO A 3 20.31 11.47 -2.20
C PRO A 3 19.97 10.01 -2.54
N PRO A 4 19.60 9.19 -1.54
CA PRO A 4 19.19 7.82 -1.79
C PRO A 4 17.90 7.78 -2.63
N HIS A 5 17.66 6.64 -3.28
CA HIS A 5 16.40 6.40 -3.99
C HIS A 5 15.23 6.33 -3.00
N ALA A 6 14.06 6.76 -3.44
CA ALA A 6 12.85 6.68 -2.62
C ALA A 6 12.45 5.20 -2.40
N PRO A 7 11.96 4.84 -1.21
CA PRO A 7 11.33 3.55 -0.98
C PRO A 7 10.19 3.32 -1.98
N LEU A 8 10.09 2.10 -2.50
CA LEU A 8 9.11 1.76 -3.52
C LEU A 8 8.01 0.88 -2.93
N ARG A 9 6.83 0.93 -3.53
CA ARG A 9 5.70 0.04 -3.22
C ARG A 9 5.41 -0.03 -1.71
N LEU A 10 5.39 1.14 -1.06
CA LEU A 10 4.88 1.24 0.31
C LEU A 10 3.46 0.67 0.33
N GLU A 11 3.21 -0.21 1.28
CA GLU A 11 1.93 -0.84 1.57
C GLU A 11 1.60 -0.68 3.05
N ALA A 12 0.30 -0.59 3.36
CA ALA A 12 -0.21 -0.54 4.71
C ALA A 12 -1.25 -1.64 4.90
N GLU A 13 -1.05 -2.46 5.94
CA GLU A 13 -1.97 -3.50 6.35
C GLU A 13 -2.47 -3.22 7.77
N THR A 14 -3.74 -3.52 8.05
CA THR A 14 -4.29 -3.39 9.41
C THR A 14 -4.38 -4.78 10.02
N ALA A 15 -3.71 -4.99 11.15
CA ALA A 15 -3.72 -6.24 11.91
C ALA A 15 -3.75 -5.92 13.41
N ASP A 16 -4.66 -6.54 14.16
CA ASP A 16 -4.75 -6.42 15.63
C ASP A 16 -4.74 -4.97 16.17
N ASN A 17 -5.56 -4.07 15.60
CA ASN A 17 -5.59 -2.64 15.93
C ASN A 17 -4.25 -1.90 15.74
N ARG A 18 -3.38 -2.42 14.88
CA ARG A 18 -2.11 -1.79 14.49
C ARG A 18 -2.08 -1.64 12.97
N VAL A 19 -1.23 -0.74 12.49
CA VAL A 19 -0.93 -0.61 11.06
C VAL A 19 0.49 -1.12 10.81
N VAL A 20 0.62 -2.13 9.98
CA VAL A 20 1.90 -2.64 9.50
C VAL A 20 2.22 -1.94 8.18
N LEU A 21 3.33 -1.21 8.15
CA LEU A 21 3.88 -0.62 6.94
C LEU A 21 5.04 -1.49 6.43
N SER A 22 5.13 -1.65 5.13
CA SER A 22 6.23 -2.38 4.50
C SER A 22 6.50 -1.83 3.10
N TRP A 23 7.76 -1.84 2.67
CA TRP A 23 8.19 -1.27 1.39
C TRP A 23 9.36 -2.06 0.79
N ASP A 24 9.61 -1.85 -0.50
CA ASP A 24 10.79 -2.33 -1.19
C ASP A 24 11.94 -1.33 -1.00
N ASP A 25 13.14 -1.82 -0.66
CA ASP A 25 14.36 -1.00 -0.60
C ASP A 25 15.22 -1.17 -1.86
N PRO A 26 15.17 -0.23 -2.81
CA PRO A 26 16.02 -0.30 -4.00
C PRO A 26 17.51 -0.06 -3.72
N ALA A 27 17.88 0.49 -2.56
CA ALA A 27 19.23 0.97 -2.30
C ALA A 27 19.95 0.29 -1.11
N ALA A 28 19.30 -0.66 -0.42
CA ALA A 28 19.80 -1.35 0.77
C ALA A 28 20.40 -0.41 1.83
N THR A 29 19.92 0.84 1.88
CA THR A 29 20.53 1.91 2.72
C THR A 29 20.28 1.69 4.20
N GLY A 30 19.34 0.80 4.55
CA GLY A 30 19.17 0.27 5.89
C GLY A 30 18.71 1.29 6.93
N ARG A 31 18.24 2.49 6.55
CA ARG A 31 17.61 3.47 7.45
C ARG A 31 16.49 4.23 6.77
N TYR A 32 15.38 4.39 7.48
CA TYR A 32 14.18 5.04 6.98
C TYR A 32 13.51 5.89 8.05
N ARG A 33 12.78 6.89 7.58
CA ARG A 33 11.89 7.71 8.40
C ARG A 33 10.47 7.54 7.93
N VAL A 34 9.59 7.30 8.88
CA VAL A 34 8.17 7.07 8.66
C VAL A 34 7.42 8.34 9.04
N TYR A 35 6.57 8.80 8.13
CA TYR A 35 5.74 9.98 8.33
C TYR A 35 4.28 9.60 8.26
N ARG A 36 3.45 10.26 9.08
CA ARG A 36 2.01 10.04 9.14
C ARG A 36 1.25 11.35 9.20
N ALA A 37 0.17 11.43 8.44
CA ALA A 37 -0.84 12.47 8.54
C ALA A 37 -2.16 11.87 9.01
N GLN A 38 -2.84 12.51 9.97
CA GLN A 38 -4.21 12.15 10.30
C GLN A 38 -5.17 12.74 9.26
N VAL A 39 -6.07 11.91 8.75
CA VAL A 39 -7.09 12.30 7.79
C VAL A 39 -8.36 12.68 8.55
N THR A 40 -8.84 13.90 8.35
CA THR A 40 -10.01 14.43 9.05
C THR A 40 -11.12 14.78 8.05
N ASN A 41 -12.36 14.60 8.47
CA ASN A 41 -13.51 15.08 7.71
C ASN A 41 -13.68 16.58 8.00
N ILE A 42 -13.35 17.41 7.02
CA ILE A 42 -13.43 18.87 7.16
C ILE A 42 -14.73 19.45 6.63
N ARG A 43 -15.71 18.61 6.23
CA ARG A 43 -16.98 19.09 5.65
C ARG A 43 -17.64 20.13 6.54
N ASP A 44 -17.78 19.87 7.83
CA ASP A 44 -18.44 20.79 8.75
C ASP A 44 -17.66 22.10 8.91
N GLN A 45 -16.34 22.05 8.83
CA GLN A 45 -15.48 23.24 8.86
C GLN A 45 -15.65 24.08 7.58
N VAL A 46 -15.72 23.42 6.42
CA VAL A 46 -15.97 24.08 5.14
C VAL A 46 -17.36 24.69 5.11
N MET A 47 -18.38 23.95 5.57
CA MET A 47 -19.78 24.40 5.56
C MET A 47 -20.06 25.50 6.60
N SER A 48 -19.32 25.52 7.71
CA SER A 48 -19.42 26.58 8.73
C SER A 48 -18.62 27.84 8.39
N ASN A 49 -17.77 27.81 7.34
CA ASN A 49 -17.01 28.98 6.91
C ASN A 49 -17.95 30.10 6.39
N SER A 50 -17.72 31.33 6.86
CA SER A 50 -18.50 32.51 6.49
C SER A 50 -18.44 32.82 4.99
N PHE A 51 -17.30 32.54 4.35
CA PHE A 51 -17.14 32.65 2.90
C PHE A 51 -18.07 31.67 2.17
N MET A 52 -18.04 30.38 2.54
CA MET A 52 -18.89 29.36 1.92
C MET A 52 -20.36 29.62 2.13
N THR A 53 -20.75 30.07 3.32
CA THR A 53 -22.14 30.48 3.61
C THR A 53 -22.60 31.61 2.69
N ARG A 54 -21.75 32.61 2.45
CA ARG A 54 -22.05 33.73 1.54
C ARG A 54 -22.09 33.27 0.08
N MET A 55 -21.15 32.42 -0.34
CA MET A 55 -21.09 31.87 -1.68
C MET A 55 -22.33 31.01 -1.99
N MET A 56 -22.75 30.14 -1.06
CA MET A 56 -23.97 29.33 -1.20
C MET A 56 -25.23 30.18 -1.32
N ARG A 57 -25.28 31.33 -0.64
CA ARG A 57 -26.38 32.30 -0.79
C ARG A 57 -26.39 32.90 -2.20
N ILE A 58 -25.24 33.32 -2.72
CA ILE A 58 -25.10 33.85 -4.08
C ILE A 58 -25.48 32.78 -5.11
N MET A 59 -24.96 31.56 -4.96
CA MET A 59 -25.27 30.43 -5.83
C MET A 59 -26.76 30.10 -5.85
N LYS A 60 -27.43 30.07 -4.69
CA LYS A 60 -28.89 29.84 -4.64
C LYS A 60 -29.66 30.91 -5.41
N THR A 61 -29.23 32.17 -5.30
CA THR A 61 -29.80 33.26 -6.11
C THR A 61 -29.53 33.07 -7.60
N LEU A 62 -28.31 32.68 -7.98
CA LEU A 62 -27.93 32.43 -9.37
C LEU A 62 -28.71 31.26 -9.99
N LEU A 63 -28.83 30.14 -9.27
CA LEU A 63 -29.62 28.96 -9.65
C LEU A 63 -31.11 29.27 -9.83
N PHE A 64 -31.66 30.25 -9.08
CA PHE A 64 -33.03 30.70 -9.28
C PHE A 64 -33.23 31.39 -10.63
N PHE A 65 -32.23 32.15 -11.11
CA PHE A 65 -32.28 32.84 -12.41
C PHE A 65 -31.72 32.02 -13.57
N MET A 66 -30.92 30.98 -13.29
CA MET A 66 -30.31 30.08 -14.26
C MET A 66 -30.50 28.63 -13.79
N PRO A 67 -31.69 28.04 -14.00
CA PRO A 67 -32.02 26.70 -13.51
C PRO A 67 -31.16 25.61 -14.17
N ASP A 68 -30.60 25.87 -15.36
CA ASP A 68 -29.75 24.93 -16.09
C ASP A 68 -28.29 24.93 -15.63
N LEU A 69 -27.91 25.81 -14.69
CA LEU A 69 -26.55 25.85 -14.16
C LEU A 69 -26.33 24.67 -13.21
N TYR A 70 -25.58 23.66 -13.65
CA TYR A 70 -25.18 22.57 -12.76
C TYR A 70 -24.12 23.06 -11.78
N VAL A 71 -24.42 22.94 -10.49
CA VAL A 71 -23.41 23.06 -9.43
C VAL A 71 -23.29 21.71 -8.73
N PRO A 72 -22.12 21.07 -8.75
CA PRO A 72 -21.95 19.80 -8.06
C PRO A 72 -22.25 19.97 -6.57
N PRO A 73 -23.00 19.03 -5.95
CA PRO A 73 -23.22 19.05 -4.52
C PRO A 73 -21.89 18.88 -3.79
N VAL A 74 -21.75 19.53 -2.64
CA VAL A 74 -20.63 19.25 -1.72
C VAL A 74 -20.77 17.78 -1.27
N PRO A 75 -19.72 16.96 -1.39
CA PRO A 75 -19.76 15.58 -0.93
C PRO A 75 -20.20 15.47 0.53
N ASP A 76 -20.85 14.37 0.88
CA ASP A 76 -21.26 14.10 2.27
C ASP A 76 -20.08 13.90 3.21
N GLU A 77 -18.91 13.57 2.66
CA GLU A 77 -17.66 13.52 3.41
C GLU A 77 -16.53 14.14 2.58
N LEU A 78 -15.77 15.04 3.21
CA LEU A 78 -14.58 15.64 2.62
C LEU A 78 -13.38 15.32 3.51
N TRP A 79 -12.68 14.25 3.16
CA TRP A 79 -11.52 13.75 3.90
C TRP A 79 -10.24 14.41 3.38
N VAL A 80 -9.55 15.14 4.25
CA VAL A 80 -8.29 15.81 3.91
C VAL A 80 -7.20 15.38 4.90
N PRO A 81 -6.02 14.95 4.41
CA PRO A 81 -4.88 14.70 5.27
C PRO A 81 -4.40 16.02 5.89
N GLY A 82 -4.11 15.99 7.19
CA GLY A 82 -3.39 17.07 7.87
C GLY A 82 -1.91 17.10 7.51
N ASP A 83 -1.12 17.75 8.34
CA ASP A 83 0.33 17.78 8.19
C ASP A 83 0.94 16.39 8.45
N TYR A 84 2.00 16.07 7.69
CA TYR A 84 2.77 14.85 7.89
C TYR A 84 3.80 15.06 9.00
N GLU A 85 3.69 14.24 10.05
CA GLU A 85 4.61 14.25 11.18
C GLU A 85 5.52 13.01 11.13
N GLU A 86 6.80 13.17 11.47
CA GLU A 86 7.72 12.03 11.64
C GLU A 86 7.33 11.27 12.90
N ILE A 87 7.02 9.97 12.75
CA ILE A 87 6.58 9.12 13.87
C ILE A 87 7.57 8.02 14.23
N ALA A 88 8.53 7.72 13.34
CA ALA A 88 9.57 6.75 13.60
C ALA A 88 10.81 6.92 12.70
N GLU A 89 11.95 6.45 13.20
CA GLU A 89 13.14 6.11 12.42
C GLU A 89 13.42 4.60 12.63
N THR A 90 13.69 3.85 11.56
CA THR A 90 13.87 2.39 11.60
C THR A 90 14.96 1.95 10.61
N ASP A 91 15.66 0.86 10.91
CA ASP A 91 16.58 0.19 9.99
C ASP A 91 15.96 -1.00 9.26
N GLN A 92 14.70 -1.32 9.59
CA GLN A 92 13.93 -2.38 8.97
C GLN A 92 13.18 -1.87 7.74
N TRP A 93 12.92 -2.76 6.77
CA TRP A 93 12.09 -2.48 5.59
C TRP A 93 10.57 -2.49 5.90
N PHE A 94 10.23 -2.57 7.19
CA PHE A 94 8.87 -2.52 7.71
C PHE A 94 8.82 -1.71 9.01
N TRP A 95 7.62 -1.28 9.41
CA TRP A 95 7.37 -0.63 10.68
C TRP A 95 5.94 -0.89 11.17
N ILE A 96 5.73 -0.90 12.49
CA ILE A 96 4.41 -1.15 13.10
C ILE A 96 3.93 0.09 13.84
N ASP A 97 2.86 0.72 13.34
CA ASP A 97 2.14 1.77 14.05
C ASP A 97 1.17 1.17 15.07
N SER A 98 1.58 1.19 16.33
CA SER A 98 0.71 0.79 17.45
C SER A 98 0.00 1.98 18.11
N SER A 99 0.22 3.20 17.61
CA SER A 99 -0.36 4.44 18.16
C SER A 99 -1.64 4.88 17.45
N VAL A 100 -2.16 4.04 16.54
CA VAL A 100 -3.38 4.33 15.78
C VAL A 100 -4.61 4.29 16.68
N SER A 101 -5.53 5.23 16.45
CA SER A 101 -6.81 5.28 17.17
C SER A 101 -7.90 4.55 16.40
N PRO A 102 -8.78 3.77 17.06
CA PRO A 102 -9.92 3.14 16.40
C PRO A 102 -10.80 4.15 15.66
N GLY A 103 -11.16 3.83 14.42
CA GLY A 103 -11.99 4.69 13.56
C GLY A 103 -11.29 5.91 12.96
N ALA A 104 -10.05 6.22 13.38
CA ALA A 104 -9.25 7.24 12.73
C ALA A 104 -8.71 6.74 11.39
N ARG A 105 -8.49 7.68 10.46
CA ARG A 105 -7.89 7.43 9.16
C ARG A 105 -6.55 8.14 9.09
N TYR A 106 -5.57 7.48 8.51
CA TYR A 106 -4.20 7.96 8.42
C TYR A 106 -3.68 7.79 7.00
N GLN A 107 -2.79 8.68 6.59
CA GLN A 107 -1.94 8.50 5.42
C GLN A 107 -0.49 8.37 5.87
N TYR A 108 0.28 7.53 5.16
CA TYR A 108 1.68 7.28 5.46
C TYR A 108 2.53 7.47 4.21
N LEU A 109 3.76 7.92 4.44
CA LEU A 109 4.86 7.91 3.48
C LEU A 109 6.16 7.56 4.20
N VAL A 110 7.15 7.10 3.46
CA VAL A 110 8.47 6.71 3.98
C VAL A 110 9.56 7.38 3.16
N ARG A 111 10.64 7.79 3.82
CA ARG A 111 11.87 8.30 3.16
C ARG A 111 13.06 7.46 3.60
N ALA A 112 13.96 7.15 2.66
CA ALA A 112 15.24 6.54 2.96
C ALA A 112 16.25 7.59 3.45
N VAL A 113 17.19 7.17 4.29
CA VAL A 113 18.25 7.99 4.88
C VAL A 113 19.59 7.37 4.53
N ASN A 114 20.49 8.13 3.89
CA ASN A 114 21.86 7.65 3.63
C ASN A 114 22.80 7.93 4.82
N ASP A 115 24.07 7.49 4.70
CA ASP A 115 25.08 7.66 5.76
C ASP A 115 25.38 9.10 6.16
N LYS A 116 25.12 10.04 5.24
CA LYS A 116 25.30 11.49 5.46
C LYS A 116 24.02 12.17 5.95
N ARG A 117 22.99 11.39 6.32
CA ARG A 117 21.66 11.85 6.77
C ARG A 117 20.89 12.65 5.71
N SER A 118 21.20 12.46 4.43
CA SER A 118 20.37 13.01 3.35
C SER A 118 19.15 12.13 3.12
N LEU A 119 18.00 12.77 2.92
CA LEU A 119 16.72 12.11 2.67
C LEU A 119 16.51 11.84 1.17
N SER A 120 15.85 10.73 0.87
CA SER A 120 15.25 10.51 -0.44
C SER A 120 14.04 11.42 -0.67
N PRO A 121 13.52 11.49 -1.91
CA PRO A 121 12.13 11.85 -2.15
C PRO A 121 11.15 10.94 -1.38
N ASP A 122 9.88 11.35 -1.34
CA ASP A 122 8.79 10.55 -0.75
C ASP A 122 8.58 9.24 -1.51
N SER A 123 8.21 8.18 -0.77
CA SER A 123 7.57 7.00 -1.36
C SER A 123 6.20 7.35 -1.96
N ASN A 124 5.53 6.36 -2.55
CA ASN A 124 4.08 6.46 -2.73
C ASN A 124 3.36 6.65 -1.38
N ILE A 125 2.19 7.26 -1.41
CA ILE A 125 1.34 7.45 -0.23
C ILE A 125 0.37 6.28 -0.11
N VAL A 126 0.18 5.78 1.12
CA VAL A 126 -0.83 4.76 1.45
C VAL A 126 -1.76 5.24 2.55
N SER A 127 -2.97 4.70 2.60
CA SER A 127 -3.95 5.02 3.63
C SER A 127 -4.27 3.80 4.50
N ALA A 128 -4.57 4.03 5.78
CA ALA A 128 -5.09 3.01 6.68
C ALA A 128 -6.16 3.58 7.64
N PRO A 129 -7.18 2.80 8.06
CA PRO A 129 -7.47 1.44 7.60
C PRO A 129 -7.98 1.42 6.15
N TYR A 130 -7.73 0.31 5.45
CA TYR A 130 -8.39 0.06 4.17
C TYR A 130 -9.86 -0.31 4.40
N LEU A 131 -10.76 0.21 3.53
CA LEU A 131 -12.17 -0.22 3.52
C LEU A 131 -12.36 -1.59 2.86
N SER A 132 -11.32 -2.08 2.16
CA SER A 132 -11.31 -3.41 1.56
C SER A 132 -10.98 -4.47 2.61
N PRO A 133 -11.45 -5.72 2.44
CA PRO A 133 -11.03 -6.83 3.29
C PRO A 133 -9.50 -6.92 3.39
N PRO A 134 -8.95 -7.42 4.52
CA PRO A 134 -7.51 -7.65 4.65
C PRO A 134 -6.99 -8.49 3.47
N VAL A 135 -5.85 -8.08 2.92
CA VAL A 135 -5.13 -8.91 1.96
C VAL A 135 -4.59 -10.11 2.74
N THR A 136 -4.88 -11.32 2.29
CA THR A 136 -4.33 -12.57 2.85
C THR A 136 -3.52 -13.30 1.78
N PHE A 137 -2.65 -14.22 2.19
CA PHE A 137 -1.91 -15.06 1.24
C PHE A 137 -2.87 -15.84 0.34
N ASP A 138 -3.90 -16.47 0.90
CA ASP A 138 -4.94 -17.17 0.13
C ASP A 138 -5.64 -16.26 -0.89
N SER A 139 -5.93 -15.01 -0.52
CA SER A 139 -6.55 -14.06 -1.45
C SER A 139 -5.63 -13.69 -2.62
N LEU A 140 -4.32 -13.62 -2.38
CA LEU A 140 -3.30 -13.34 -3.38
C LEU A 140 -3.02 -14.57 -4.25
N LEU A 141 -2.94 -15.75 -3.65
CA LEU A 141 -2.81 -17.04 -4.34
C LEU A 141 -3.99 -17.26 -5.29
N LYS A 142 -5.21 -17.00 -4.84
CA LYS A 142 -6.41 -17.07 -5.68
C LYS A 142 -6.34 -16.09 -6.85
N GLN A 143 -5.88 -14.86 -6.64
CA GLN A 143 -5.69 -13.90 -7.73
C GLN A 143 -4.62 -14.39 -8.72
N ALA A 144 -3.47 -14.83 -8.23
CA ALA A 144 -2.36 -15.29 -9.07
C ALA A 144 -2.74 -16.49 -9.94
N THR A 145 -3.55 -17.41 -9.42
CA THR A 145 -3.98 -18.63 -10.14
C THR A 145 -5.17 -18.43 -11.09
N THR A 146 -5.88 -17.31 -10.97
CA THR A 146 -7.03 -16.98 -11.84
C THR A 146 -6.66 -16.14 -13.06
N LEU A 147 -5.46 -15.56 -13.10
CA LEU A 147 -5.02 -14.74 -14.22
C LEU A 147 -4.85 -15.58 -15.50
N PRO A 148 -5.42 -15.14 -16.64
CA PRO A 148 -5.56 -15.98 -17.82
C PRO A 148 -4.29 -16.18 -18.67
N ALA A 149 -3.16 -15.49 -18.42
CA ALA A 149 -2.02 -15.52 -19.35
C ALA A 149 -0.59 -15.60 -18.78
N ALA A 150 -0.40 -15.86 -17.49
CA ALA A 150 0.87 -16.47 -17.11
C ALA A 150 0.92 -17.92 -17.66
N PRO A 151 2.10 -18.53 -17.83
CA PRO A 151 2.20 -19.98 -18.02
C PRO A 151 1.52 -20.66 -16.83
N LYS A 152 0.21 -20.93 -16.97
CA LYS A 152 -0.72 -21.17 -15.85
C LYS A 152 -0.27 -22.32 -14.96
N ARG A 153 0.40 -23.31 -15.54
CA ARG A 153 1.02 -24.43 -14.82
C ARG A 153 2.18 -23.96 -13.93
N MET A 154 3.14 -23.22 -14.50
CA MET A 154 4.31 -22.70 -13.77
C MET A 154 3.91 -21.85 -12.55
N THR A 155 2.95 -20.92 -12.72
CA THR A 155 2.48 -20.08 -11.61
C THR A 155 1.62 -20.87 -10.61
N THR A 156 0.73 -21.74 -11.07
CA THR A 156 -0.14 -22.50 -10.14
C THR A 156 0.65 -23.51 -9.32
N ASP A 157 1.56 -24.24 -9.97
CA ASP A 157 2.37 -25.26 -9.31
C ASP A 157 3.35 -24.62 -8.32
N SER A 158 4.06 -23.56 -8.73
CA SER A 158 5.05 -22.88 -7.88
C SER A 158 4.42 -22.15 -6.69
N VAL A 159 3.32 -21.40 -6.90
CA VAL A 159 2.66 -20.71 -5.77
C VAL A 159 1.94 -21.72 -4.87
N GLY A 160 1.39 -22.80 -5.43
CA GLY A 160 0.83 -23.90 -4.64
C GLY A 160 1.88 -24.65 -3.81
N GLU A 161 3.09 -24.83 -4.33
CA GLU A 161 4.24 -25.35 -3.57
C GLU A 161 4.65 -24.40 -2.44
N ALA A 162 4.74 -23.09 -2.72
CA ALA A 162 5.03 -22.09 -1.70
C ALA A 162 4.00 -22.14 -0.55
N LYS A 163 2.71 -22.30 -0.87
CA LYS A 163 1.66 -22.46 0.16
C LYS A 163 1.85 -23.73 1.00
N ARG A 164 2.15 -24.87 0.36
CA ARG A 164 2.41 -26.12 1.09
C ARG A 164 3.59 -25.98 2.05
N LYS A 165 4.68 -25.34 1.60
CA LYS A 165 5.83 -25.06 2.47
C LYS A 165 5.48 -24.14 3.65
N ILE A 166 4.63 -23.13 3.44
CA ILE A 166 4.11 -22.30 4.55
C ILE A 166 3.31 -23.15 5.54
N ASP A 167 2.43 -24.04 5.05
CA ASP A 167 1.63 -24.93 5.90
C ASP A 167 2.50 -25.91 6.70
N ASP A 168 3.61 -26.34 6.11
CA ASP A 168 4.64 -27.17 6.76
C ASP A 168 5.61 -26.36 7.64
N SER A 169 5.35 -25.05 7.84
CA SER A 169 6.21 -24.10 8.58
C SER A 169 7.63 -23.92 7.99
N ASP A 170 7.84 -24.31 6.73
CA ASP A 170 9.05 -24.05 5.94
C ASP A 170 8.97 -22.69 5.23
N THR A 171 8.95 -21.61 6.02
CA THR A 171 8.94 -20.23 5.50
C THR A 171 10.15 -19.92 4.60
N PRO A 172 11.40 -20.34 4.93
CA PRO A 172 12.54 -20.13 4.04
C PRO A 172 12.37 -20.83 2.68
N GLY A 173 11.89 -22.08 2.67
CA GLY A 173 11.66 -22.80 1.43
C GLY A 173 10.50 -22.23 0.61
N ALA A 174 9.48 -21.67 1.26
CA ALA A 174 8.40 -20.95 0.58
C ALA A 174 8.90 -19.66 -0.10
N LEU A 175 9.76 -18.90 0.59
CA LEU A 175 10.36 -17.69 0.03
C LEU A 175 11.23 -18.02 -1.18
N ALA A 176 12.13 -19.01 -1.06
CA ALA A 176 12.97 -19.46 -2.16
C ALA A 176 12.13 -19.88 -3.38
N GLN A 177 11.02 -20.59 -3.17
CA GLN A 177 10.11 -20.99 -4.25
C GLN A 177 9.49 -19.80 -4.99
N LEU A 178 9.15 -18.73 -4.26
CA LEU A 178 8.61 -17.50 -4.85
C LEU A 178 9.69 -16.66 -5.54
N GLU A 179 10.92 -16.66 -5.02
CA GLU A 179 12.09 -16.04 -5.65
C GLU A 179 12.46 -16.70 -6.98
N ASP A 180 12.48 -18.04 -7.02
CA ASP A 180 12.70 -18.81 -8.25
C ASP A 180 11.65 -18.44 -9.31
N LEU A 181 10.37 -18.42 -8.92
CA LEU A 181 9.28 -18.02 -9.82
C LEU A 181 9.41 -16.56 -10.29
N ALA A 182 9.83 -15.65 -9.41
CA ALA A 182 10.07 -14.25 -9.78
C ALA A 182 11.23 -14.13 -10.79
N GLY A 183 12.28 -14.93 -10.63
CA GLY A 183 13.39 -15.04 -11.59
C GLY A 183 12.93 -15.54 -12.96
N GLU A 184 12.16 -16.62 -13.00
CA GLU A 184 11.59 -17.14 -14.25
C GLU A 184 10.68 -16.11 -14.95
N LEU A 185 9.89 -15.37 -14.17
CA LEU A 185 9.05 -14.30 -14.71
C LEU A 185 9.87 -13.12 -15.20
N ALA A 186 11.05 -12.83 -14.64
CA ALA A 186 11.91 -11.73 -15.07
C ALA A 186 12.44 -11.93 -16.50
N ASP A 187 12.65 -13.19 -16.91
CA ASP A 187 13.14 -13.56 -18.24
C ASP A 187 12.06 -13.50 -19.34
N TYR A 188 10.78 -13.36 -18.97
CA TYR A 188 9.72 -13.06 -19.93
C TYR A 188 9.96 -11.68 -20.57
N SER A 189 9.70 -11.57 -21.88
CA SER A 189 9.94 -10.35 -22.68
C SER A 189 8.63 -9.75 -23.21
N PRO A 190 8.54 -8.41 -23.43
CA PRO A 190 7.40 -7.74 -24.08
C PRO A 190 6.90 -8.36 -25.37
N ASP A 191 7.80 -9.01 -26.10
CA ASP A 191 7.53 -9.59 -27.41
C ASP A 191 6.82 -10.96 -27.31
N GLN A 192 6.66 -11.51 -26.10
CA GLN A 192 6.01 -12.80 -25.87
C GLN A 192 4.49 -12.64 -25.66
N PRO A 193 3.66 -13.57 -26.18
CA PRO A 193 2.23 -13.57 -25.95
C PRO A 193 1.90 -13.58 -24.44
N GLY A 194 1.00 -12.69 -24.01
CA GLY A 194 0.57 -12.60 -22.60
C GLY A 194 1.29 -11.55 -21.76
N TRP A 195 2.22 -10.78 -22.34
CA TRP A 195 3.04 -9.79 -21.62
C TRP A 195 2.31 -8.86 -20.62
N PRO A 196 1.18 -8.20 -20.96
CA PRO A 196 0.53 -7.30 -20.01
C PRO A 196 0.10 -7.98 -18.71
N LEU A 197 -0.09 -9.30 -18.73
CA LEU A 197 -0.51 -10.09 -17.58
C LEU A 197 0.69 -10.64 -16.78
N VAL A 198 1.91 -10.60 -17.34
CA VAL A 198 3.14 -11.00 -16.63
C VAL A 198 3.48 -9.97 -15.55
N ASP A 199 3.33 -8.68 -15.83
CA ASP A 199 3.59 -7.63 -14.85
C ASP A 199 2.61 -7.70 -13.67
N ASP A 200 1.33 -8.00 -13.93
CA ASP A 200 0.33 -8.24 -12.89
C ASP A 200 0.73 -9.44 -12.00
N VAL A 201 1.19 -10.53 -12.61
CA VAL A 201 1.68 -11.70 -11.85
C VAL A 201 2.93 -11.36 -11.05
N ARG A 202 3.91 -10.64 -11.62
CA ARG A 202 5.11 -10.19 -10.89
C ARG A 202 4.75 -9.37 -9.65
N VAL A 203 3.74 -8.49 -9.75
CA VAL A 203 3.23 -7.72 -8.61
C VAL A 203 2.61 -8.66 -7.55
N LEU A 204 1.83 -9.65 -7.96
CA LEU A 204 1.25 -10.62 -7.03
C LEU A 204 2.31 -11.49 -6.35
N ILE A 205 3.33 -11.94 -7.08
CA ILE A 205 4.46 -12.70 -6.50
C ILE A 205 5.23 -11.84 -5.50
N ALA A 206 5.54 -10.59 -5.83
CA ALA A 206 6.19 -9.67 -4.90
C ALA A 206 5.40 -9.47 -3.61
N LYS A 207 4.06 -9.36 -3.71
CA LYS A 207 3.18 -9.30 -2.52
C LYS A 207 3.22 -10.58 -1.69
N LEU A 208 3.21 -11.74 -2.33
CA LEU A 208 3.31 -13.04 -1.64
C LEU A 208 4.65 -13.16 -0.91
N GLN A 209 5.77 -12.84 -1.57
CA GLN A 209 7.11 -12.82 -0.97
C GLN A 209 7.14 -11.91 0.27
N ARG A 210 6.61 -10.70 0.13
CA ARG A 210 6.54 -9.73 1.23
C ARG A 210 5.79 -10.28 2.44
N ARG A 211 4.64 -10.93 2.23
CA ARG A 211 3.89 -11.55 3.35
C ARG A 211 4.68 -12.64 4.04
N VAL A 212 5.34 -13.51 3.27
CA VAL A 212 6.21 -14.57 3.80
C VAL A 212 7.34 -13.96 4.64
N MET A 213 7.98 -12.88 4.15
CA MET A 213 9.03 -12.17 4.88
C MET A 213 8.51 -11.48 6.15
N LEU A 214 7.33 -10.86 6.12
CA LEU A 214 6.71 -10.25 7.30
C LEU A 214 6.30 -11.30 8.35
N HIS A 215 5.90 -12.49 7.91
CA HIS A 215 5.67 -13.60 8.84
C HIS A 215 6.98 -14.11 9.44
N GLN A 216 8.02 -14.28 8.62
CA GLN A 216 9.34 -14.69 9.08
C GLN A 216 9.94 -13.72 10.12
N SER A 217 9.63 -12.42 10.01
CA SER A 217 10.02 -11.40 10.98
C SER A 217 9.11 -11.32 12.22
N GLY A 218 8.08 -12.17 12.32
CA GLY A 218 7.13 -12.21 13.44
C GLY A 218 6.13 -11.05 13.47
N VAL A 219 6.02 -10.29 12.39
CA VAL A 219 5.11 -9.13 12.28
C VAL A 219 3.69 -9.58 11.96
N LEU A 220 3.55 -10.56 11.07
CA LEU A 220 2.26 -11.15 10.70
C LEU A 220 2.07 -12.53 11.34
N SER A 221 0.87 -12.78 11.86
CA SER A 221 0.48 -14.09 12.40
C SER A 221 0.27 -15.13 11.30
N GLN A 222 0.27 -16.41 11.66
CA GLN A 222 0.00 -17.50 10.72
C GLN A 222 -1.45 -17.48 10.19
N GLU A 223 -2.41 -16.92 10.94
CA GLU A 223 -3.83 -16.86 10.54
C GLU A 223 -4.09 -15.97 9.33
N ILE A 224 -3.14 -15.10 8.99
CA ILE A 224 -3.21 -14.18 7.84
C ILE A 224 -2.24 -14.57 6.71
N LEU A 225 -1.51 -15.68 6.88
CA LEU A 225 -0.87 -16.47 5.81
C LEU A 225 -1.81 -17.56 5.29
#